data_AF-A0A967SS93-F1
#
_entry.id   AF-A0A967SS93-F1
#
_cell.length_a   1.000
_cell.length_b   1.000
_cell.length_c   1.000
_cell.angle_alpha   90.00
_cell.angle_beta   90.00
_cell.angle_gamma   90.00
#
_symmetry.space_group_name_H-M   'P 1'
#
loop_
_entity.id
_entity.type
_entity.pdbx_description
1 polymer ?
#
loop_
_entity_poly.entity_id
_entity_poly.type
_entity_poly.pdbx_seq_one_letter_code
_entity_poly.pdbx_strand_id
1 'polypeptide(L)'
;GLKYPGVGLNGALVTAIILTSSLFGFMHFFNPNASFISTFNIILAGIVLAIPYVLTGSLGLSVGLHFSWNFVMAGILGFPVSGKNIEFSILQIQQSGADFFTGGSFGPEAGILGLMGMAIMLGGSLVYIKKSRHELYIDPLFKKDYQETTKSDEQTA
;
A
#
# COMPACT_ATOMS: atom_id res chain seq x y z
N GLY A 1 -17.18 4.71 13.36
CA GLY A 1 -15.72 4.58 13.57
C GLY A 1 -15.36 5.13 14.95
N LEU A 2 -14.25 4.69 15.54
CA LEU A 2 -13.76 5.17 16.84
C LEU A 2 -13.41 6.67 16.75
N LYS A 3 -14.22 7.53 17.37
CA LYS A 3 -14.05 8.99 17.37
C LYS A 3 -13.47 9.40 18.72
N TYR A 4 -12.14 9.51 18.78
CA TYR A 4 -11.46 10.00 19.97
C TYR A 4 -11.37 11.53 19.90
N PRO A 5 -11.95 12.28 20.86
CA PRO A 5 -11.99 13.74 20.83
C PRO A 5 -10.60 14.41 20.88
N GLY A 6 -9.54 13.66 21.18
CA GLY A 6 -8.15 14.14 21.15
C GLY A 6 -7.42 13.96 19.82
N VAL A 7 -8.03 13.34 18.80
CA VAL A 7 -7.34 12.99 17.53
C VAL A 7 -8.02 13.69 16.35
N GLY A 8 -7.37 14.74 15.83
CA GLY A 8 -7.82 15.44 14.62
C GLY A 8 -7.91 14.54 13.38
N LEU A 9 -8.57 15.01 12.30
CA LEU A 9 -8.72 14.27 11.04
C LEU A 9 -7.41 13.64 10.53
N ASN A 10 -6.32 14.40 10.54
CA ASN A 10 -5.01 13.91 10.10
C ASN A 10 -4.49 12.77 10.98
N GLY A 11 -4.71 12.85 12.30
CA GLY A 11 -4.35 11.79 13.23
C GLY A 11 -5.17 10.52 12.98
N ALA A 12 -6.48 10.66 12.77
CA ALA A 12 -7.35 9.52 12.47
C ALA A 12 -6.96 8.82 11.17
N LEU A 13 -6.63 9.58 10.12
CA LEU A 13 -6.16 9.05 8.85
C LEU A 13 -4.81 8.34 8.98
N VAL A 14 -3.84 8.96 9.65
CA VAL A 14 -2.53 8.34 9.90
C VAL A 14 -2.69 7.04 10.70
N THR A 15 -3.48 7.05 11.76
CA THR A 15 -3.77 5.84 12.55
C THR A 15 -4.41 4.75 11.70
N ALA A 16 -5.41 5.08 10.87
CA ALA A 16 -6.06 4.11 10.00
C ALA A 16 -5.07 3.51 8.99
N ILE A 17 -4.25 4.33 8.33
CA ILE A 17 -3.22 3.87 7.38
C ILE A 17 -2.23 2.95 8.07
N ILE A 18 -1.67 3.35 9.22
CA ILE A 18 -0.68 2.56 9.94
C ILE A 18 -1.27 1.24 10.42
N LEU A 19 -2.47 1.24 11.02
CA LEU A 19 -3.10 0.01 11.51
C LEU A 19 -3.42 -0.97 10.37
N THR A 20 -4.03 -0.49 9.28
CA THR A 20 -4.39 -1.35 8.14
C THR A 20 -3.15 -1.87 7.40
N SER A 21 -2.13 -1.04 7.23
CA SER A 21 -0.86 -1.45 6.61
C SER A 21 -0.09 -2.44 7.49
N SER A 22 -0.11 -2.24 8.82
CA SER A 22 0.50 -3.16 9.77
C SER A 22 -0.23 -4.51 9.77
N LEU A 23 -1.56 -4.51 9.74
CA LEU A 23 -2.35 -5.74 9.61
C LEU A 23 -2.03 -6.46 8.29
N PHE A 24 -1.91 -5.72 7.19
CA PHE A 24 -1.52 -6.26 5.90
C PHE A 24 -0.15 -6.95 5.96
N GLY A 25 0.87 -6.26 6.46
CA GLY A 25 2.21 -6.86 6.66
C GLY A 25 2.18 -8.07 7.60
N PHE A 26 1.47 -7.97 8.72
CA PHE A 26 1.34 -9.07 9.68
C PHE A 26 0.73 -10.33 9.06
N MET A 27 -0.29 -10.20 8.20
CA MET A 27 -0.83 -11.36 7.48
C MET A 27 0.20 -12.01 6.56
N HIS A 28 1.15 -11.23 6.02
CA HIS A 28 2.21 -11.73 5.14
C HIS A 28 3.40 -12.34 5.90
N PHE A 29 3.53 -12.08 7.20
CA PHE A 29 4.55 -12.72 8.04
C PHE A 29 4.40 -14.25 8.07
N PHE A 30 3.19 -14.77 7.82
CA PHE A 30 2.92 -16.22 7.80
C PHE A 30 3.13 -16.85 6.41
N ASN A 31 3.55 -16.09 5.40
CA ASN A 31 3.86 -16.65 4.09
C ASN A 31 5.21 -17.39 4.10
N PRO A 32 5.43 -18.31 3.15
CA PRO A 32 6.73 -18.96 2.98
C PRO A 32 7.85 -17.93 2.78
N ASN A 33 9.03 -18.22 3.32
CA ASN A 33 10.22 -17.37 3.20
C ASN A 33 10.07 -15.94 3.76
N ALA A 34 9.02 -15.67 4.55
CA ALA A 34 8.85 -14.38 5.21
C ALA A 34 9.97 -14.14 6.23
N SER A 35 10.37 -12.87 6.34
CA SER A 35 11.33 -12.38 7.33
C SER A 35 10.80 -11.08 7.95
N PHE A 36 11.47 -10.60 9.00
CA PHE A 36 11.17 -9.27 9.55
C PHE A 36 11.33 -8.17 8.50
N ILE A 37 12.33 -8.28 7.62
CA ILE A 37 12.58 -7.32 6.54
C ILE A 37 11.44 -7.36 5.51
N SER A 38 11.05 -8.56 5.05
CA SER A 38 9.98 -8.67 4.06
C SER A 38 8.65 -8.18 4.63
N THR A 39 8.36 -8.51 5.89
CA THR A 39 7.15 -8.06 6.59
C THR A 39 7.12 -6.54 6.71
N PHE A 40 8.24 -5.92 7.12
CA PHE A 40 8.35 -4.48 7.20
C PHE A 40 8.14 -3.81 5.83
N ASN A 41 8.75 -4.35 4.77
CA ASN A 41 8.55 -3.83 3.42
C ASN A 41 7.10 -3.96 2.95
N ILE A 42 6.39 -5.03 3.30
CA ILE A 42 4.96 -5.18 2.99
C ILE A 42 4.11 -4.15 3.76
N ILE A 43 4.49 -3.78 5.00
CA ILE A 43 3.83 -2.66 5.70
C ILE A 43 4.02 -1.36 4.90
N LEU A 44 5.24 -1.09 4.41
CA LEU A 44 5.50 0.07 3.55
C LEU A 44 4.67 0.03 2.26
N ALA A 45 4.54 -1.16 1.64
CA ALA A 45 3.69 -1.36 0.47
C ALA A 45 2.22 -1.02 0.77
N GLY A 46 1.72 -1.45 1.94
CA GLY A 46 0.37 -1.11 2.42
C GLY A 46 0.16 0.41 2.51
N ILE A 47 1.15 1.14 3.02
CA ILE A 47 1.10 2.61 3.11
C ILE A 47 1.05 3.22 1.70
N VAL A 48 1.91 2.75 0.79
CA VAL A 48 1.93 3.21 -0.61
C VAL A 48 0.58 2.99 -1.29
N LEU A 49 -0.06 1.85 -1.07
CA LEU A 49 -1.37 1.52 -1.64
C LEU A 49 -2.51 2.31 -0.98
N ALA A 50 -2.39 2.73 0.28
CA ALA A 50 -3.40 3.54 0.96
C ALA A 50 -3.43 5.00 0.47
N ILE A 51 -2.29 5.57 0.06
CA ILE A 51 -2.18 6.98 -0.34
C ILE A 51 -3.14 7.35 -1.50
N PRO A 52 -3.19 6.61 -2.63
CA PRO A 52 -4.14 6.90 -3.70
C PRO A 52 -5.60 6.92 -3.25
N TYR A 53 -5.98 6.06 -2.31
CA TYR A 53 -7.35 6.04 -1.78
C TYR A 53 -7.66 7.32 -0.99
N VAL A 54 -6.75 7.75 -0.11
CA VAL A 54 -6.92 8.97 0.69
C VAL A 54 -7.01 10.23 -0.17
N LEU A 55 -6.31 10.25 -1.32
CA LEU A 55 -6.29 11.39 -2.23
C LEU A 55 -7.44 11.41 -3.25
N THR A 56 -8.05 10.26 -3.55
CA THR A 56 -9.07 10.14 -4.60
C THR A 56 -10.46 9.80 -4.09
N GLY A 57 -10.58 9.31 -2.84
CA GLY A 57 -11.82 8.76 -2.28
C GLY A 57 -12.26 7.45 -2.94
N SER A 58 -11.47 6.89 -3.86
CA SER A 58 -11.81 5.70 -4.65
C SER A 58 -10.74 4.63 -4.50
N LEU A 59 -11.18 3.39 -4.28
CA LEU A 59 -10.29 2.23 -4.19
C LEU A 59 -9.74 1.80 -5.56
N GLY A 60 -10.32 2.29 -6.67
CA GLY A 60 -10.00 1.79 -8.01
C GLY A 60 -8.52 1.89 -8.35
N LEU A 61 -7.88 3.02 -8.04
CA LEU A 61 -6.45 3.20 -8.30
C LEU A 61 -5.59 2.31 -7.40
N SER A 62 -5.86 2.25 -6.09
CA SER A 62 -5.12 1.36 -5.17
C SER A 62 -5.22 -0.11 -5.56
N VAL A 63 -6.43 -0.58 -5.90
CA VAL A 63 -6.67 -1.95 -6.35
C VAL A 63 -5.96 -2.22 -7.68
N GLY A 64 -6.05 -1.30 -8.64
CA GLY A 64 -5.39 -1.43 -9.93
C GLY A 64 -3.87 -1.52 -9.81
N LEU A 65 -3.26 -0.71 -8.94
CA LEU A 65 -1.82 -0.74 -8.69
C LEU A 65 -1.38 -2.07 -8.05
N HIS A 66 -2.10 -2.51 -7.02
CA HIS A 66 -1.80 -3.78 -6.35
C HIS A 66 -1.96 -4.98 -7.29
N PHE A 67 -3.05 -5.00 -8.06
CA PHE A 67 -3.28 -6.01 -9.09
C PHE A 67 -2.16 -5.99 -10.14
N SER A 68 -1.80 -4.81 -10.65
CA SER A 68 -0.76 -4.67 -11.67
C SER A 68 0.59 -5.16 -11.18
N TRP A 69 0.94 -4.88 -9.91
CA TRP A 69 2.16 -5.41 -9.31
C TRP A 69 2.18 -6.94 -9.30
N ASN A 70 1.14 -7.57 -8.75
CA ASN A 70 1.02 -9.04 -8.71
C ASN A 70 1.02 -9.65 -10.12
N PHE A 71 0.24 -9.07 -11.03
CA PHE A 71 0.10 -9.57 -12.39
C PHE A 71 1.41 -9.48 -13.17
N VAL A 72 2.11 -8.35 -13.09
CA VAL A 72 3.40 -8.18 -13.78
C VAL A 72 4.46 -9.07 -13.13
N MET A 73 4.59 -9.04 -11.80
CA MET A 73 5.66 -9.78 -11.11
C MET A 73 5.48 -11.30 -11.26
N ALA A 74 4.30 -11.82 -10.94
CA ALA A 74 4.08 -13.27 -10.97
C ALA A 74 3.61 -13.76 -12.35
N GLY A 75 2.59 -13.13 -12.93
CA GLY A 75 1.98 -13.58 -14.18
C GLY A 75 2.82 -13.35 -15.43
N ILE A 76 3.50 -12.20 -15.51
CA ILE A 76 4.36 -11.89 -16.68
C ILE A 76 5.79 -12.34 -16.44
N LEU A 77 6.42 -11.95 -15.33
CA LEU A 77 7.86 -12.13 -15.11
C LEU A 77 8.22 -13.44 -14.39
N GLY A 78 7.25 -14.12 -13.77
CA GLY A 78 7.47 -15.39 -13.08
C GLY A 78 8.22 -15.26 -11.75
N PHE A 79 8.23 -14.08 -11.14
CA PHE A 79 8.82 -13.88 -9.83
C PHE A 79 7.91 -14.40 -8.71
N PRO A 80 8.49 -14.85 -7.58
CA PRO A 80 7.72 -15.02 -6.36
C PRO A 80 7.08 -13.68 -5.99
N VAL A 81 5.84 -13.73 -5.51
CA VAL A 81 5.18 -12.56 -4.91
C VAL A 81 4.77 -12.96 -3.51
N SER A 82 5.31 -12.24 -2.54
CA SER A 82 5.06 -12.48 -1.13
C SER A 82 5.35 -13.92 -0.69
N GLY A 83 6.42 -14.50 -1.23
CA GLY A 83 6.85 -15.88 -0.95
C GLY A 83 6.07 -16.96 -1.65
N LYS A 84 5.11 -16.60 -2.51
CA LYS A 84 4.30 -17.53 -3.29
C LYS A 84 4.77 -17.53 -4.73
N ASN A 85 4.98 -18.74 -5.25
CA ASN A 85 5.30 -18.94 -6.66
C ASN A 85 4.02 -19.25 -7.43
N ILE A 86 3.95 -18.79 -8.67
CA ILE A 86 2.94 -19.24 -9.63
C ILE A 86 3.63 -20.22 -10.58
N GLU A 87 2.98 -21.36 -10.84
CA GLU A 87 3.54 -22.42 -11.71
C GLU A 87 3.65 -21.98 -13.18
N PHE A 88 2.73 -21.11 -13.63
CA PHE A 88 2.62 -20.65 -15.01
C PHE A 88 2.75 -19.14 -15.10
N SER A 89 3.73 -18.69 -15.88
CA SER A 89 3.98 -17.28 -16.21
C SER A 89 4.39 -17.16 -17.68
N ILE A 90 4.25 -15.97 -18.26
CA ILE A 90 4.65 -15.72 -19.66
C ILE A 90 6.17 -15.88 -19.82
N LEU A 91 6.93 -15.30 -18.89
CA LEU A 91 8.37 -15.44 -18.76
C LEU A 91 8.68 -16.10 -17.41
N GLN A 92 9.70 -16.95 -17.36
CA GLN A 92 10.25 -17.46 -16.11
C GLN A 92 11.64 -16.88 -15.90
N ILE A 93 11.70 -15.71 -15.27
CA ILE A 93 12.99 -15.06 -14.99
C ILE A 93 13.64 -15.72 -13.79
N GLN A 94 14.83 -16.29 -14.00
CA GLN A 94 15.67 -16.76 -12.91
C GLN A 94 16.47 -15.59 -12.33
N GLN A 95 16.17 -15.23 -11.09
CA GLN A 95 16.90 -14.19 -10.38
C GLN A 95 18.31 -14.68 -9.99
N SER A 96 19.30 -13.80 -10.10
CA SER A 96 20.66 -14.02 -9.60
C SER A 96 21.16 -12.78 -8.86
N GLY A 97 22.14 -12.97 -7.98
CA GLY A 97 22.68 -11.90 -7.13
C GLY A 97 22.22 -12.01 -5.67
N ALA A 98 22.52 -10.98 -4.87
CA ALA A 98 22.25 -11.00 -3.44
C ALA A 98 20.77 -10.74 -3.12
N ASP A 99 20.22 -11.53 -2.20
CA ASP A 99 18.82 -11.44 -1.73
C ASP A 99 18.45 -10.05 -1.21
N PHE A 100 19.42 -9.30 -0.70
CA PHE A 100 19.22 -7.91 -0.29
C PHE A 100 18.68 -7.01 -1.43
N PHE A 101 19.08 -7.27 -2.68
CA PHE A 101 18.60 -6.53 -3.85
C PHE A 101 17.34 -7.17 -4.44
N THR A 102 17.33 -8.49 -4.58
CA THR A 102 16.30 -9.24 -5.32
C THR A 102 15.10 -9.64 -4.47
N GLY A 103 15.26 -9.70 -3.15
CA GLY A 103 14.29 -10.23 -2.20
C GLY A 103 14.24 -11.76 -2.12
N GLY A 104 15.13 -12.45 -2.84
CA GLY A 104 15.31 -13.90 -2.78
C GLY A 104 14.01 -14.67 -3.01
N SER A 105 13.81 -15.76 -2.23
CA SER A 105 12.63 -16.63 -2.35
C SER A 105 11.31 -15.98 -1.89
N PHE A 106 11.35 -14.84 -1.20
CA PHE A 106 10.13 -14.06 -0.92
C PHE A 106 9.69 -13.27 -2.16
N GLY A 107 10.63 -12.95 -3.05
CA GLY A 107 10.40 -12.17 -4.26
C GLY A 107 10.75 -10.69 -4.08
N PRO A 108 10.64 -9.90 -5.16
CA PRO A 108 11.14 -8.52 -5.23
C PRO A 108 10.73 -7.62 -4.05
N GLU A 109 9.55 -7.86 -3.46
CA GLU A 109 8.99 -7.12 -2.33
C GLU A 109 9.88 -7.13 -1.07
N ALA A 110 10.72 -8.15 -0.89
CA ALA A 110 11.67 -8.21 0.22
C ALA A 110 13.01 -7.49 -0.08
N GLY A 111 13.27 -7.10 -1.32
CA GLY A 111 14.54 -6.51 -1.75
C GLY A 111 14.45 -5.02 -2.07
N ILE A 112 15.63 -4.39 -2.22
CA ILE A 112 15.74 -2.98 -2.62
C ILE A 112 15.03 -2.70 -3.95
N LEU A 113 15.13 -3.61 -4.92
CA LEU A 113 14.49 -3.41 -6.23
C LEU A 113 12.96 -3.32 -6.10
N GLY A 114 12.36 -4.07 -5.16
CA GLY A 114 10.94 -3.95 -4.85
C GLY A 114 10.59 -2.59 -4.26
N LEU A 115 11.38 -2.12 -3.28
CA LEU A 115 11.18 -0.80 -2.67
C LEU A 115 11.31 0.33 -3.69
N MET A 116 12.25 0.24 -4.63
CA MET A 116 12.36 1.19 -5.75
C MET A 116 11.11 1.15 -6.63
N GLY A 117 10.60 -0.05 -6.95
CA GLY A 117 9.35 -0.22 -7.67
C GLY A 117 8.15 0.41 -6.96
N MET A 118 8.04 0.25 -5.64
CA MET A 118 7.01 0.89 -4.81
C MET A 118 7.16 2.41 -4.79
N ALA A 119 8.38 2.94 -4.72
CA ALA A 119 8.62 4.39 -4.79
C ALA A 119 8.22 4.98 -6.15
N ILE A 120 8.55 4.28 -7.26
CA ILE A 120 8.11 4.64 -8.62
C ILE A 120 6.58 4.60 -8.72
N MET A 121 5.96 3.56 -8.16
CA MET A 121 4.50 3.41 -8.13
C MET A 121 3.83 4.58 -7.40
N LEU A 122 4.35 4.94 -6.22
CA LEU A 122 3.87 6.09 -5.47
C LEU A 122 4.04 7.40 -6.25
N GLY A 123 5.26 7.65 -6.77
CA GLY A 123 5.56 8.85 -7.55
C GLY A 123 4.67 8.98 -8.78
N GLY A 124 4.50 7.88 -9.54
CA GLY A 124 3.60 7.82 -10.69
C GLY A 124 2.15 8.07 -10.33
N SER A 125 1.69 7.55 -9.20
CA SER A 125 0.34 7.80 -8.68
C SER A 125 0.13 9.28 -8.34
N LEU A 126 1.09 9.91 -7.65
CA LEU A 126 1.02 11.33 -7.31
C LEU A 126 1.03 12.22 -8.56
N VAL A 127 1.87 11.90 -9.56
CA VAL A 127 1.91 12.62 -10.84
C VAL A 127 0.59 12.47 -11.59
N TYR A 128 0.06 11.24 -11.68
CA TYR A 128 -1.23 10.98 -12.31
C TYR A 128 -2.36 11.77 -11.65
N ILE A 129 -2.49 11.68 -10.32
CA ILE A 129 -3.55 12.38 -9.57
C ILE A 129 -3.40 13.89 -9.74
N LYS A 130 -2.18 14.44 -9.63
CA LYS A 130 -1.94 15.87 -9.82
C LYS A 130 -2.35 16.34 -11.22
N LYS A 131 -2.07 15.54 -12.26
CA LYS A 131 -2.48 15.86 -13.64
C LYS A 131 -4.00 15.77 -13.82
N SER A 132 -4.66 14.85 -13.14
CA SER A 132 -6.11 14.67 -13.23
C SER A 132 -6.91 15.69 -12.40
N ARG A 133 -6.40 16.12 -11.25
CA ARG A 133 -7.12 16.97 -10.27
C ARG A 133 -6.52 18.36 -10.05
N HIS A 134 -5.40 18.70 -10.72
CA HIS A 134 -4.63 19.94 -10.60
C HIS A 134 -3.94 20.18 -9.24
N GLU A 135 -4.46 19.63 -8.14
CA GLU A 135 -3.93 19.77 -6.77
C GLU A 135 -3.94 18.43 -6.02
N LEU A 136 -3.03 18.26 -5.04
CA LEU A 136 -2.96 17.07 -4.18
C LEU A 136 -3.52 17.40 -2.79
N TYR A 137 -4.73 16.95 -2.51
CA TYR A 137 -5.36 17.13 -1.20
C TYR A 137 -6.14 15.87 -0.78
N ILE A 138 -6.34 15.71 0.54
CA ILE A 138 -7.18 14.65 1.11
C ILE A 138 -8.61 14.80 0.56
N ASP A 139 -9.14 13.72 -0.01
CA ASP A 139 -10.45 13.73 -0.66
C ASP A 139 -11.56 14.22 0.30
N PRO A 140 -12.54 15.01 -0.17
CA PRO A 140 -13.60 15.54 0.68
C PRO A 140 -14.43 14.47 1.39
N LEU A 141 -14.46 13.24 0.86
CA LEU A 141 -15.07 12.08 1.51
C LEU A 141 -14.63 11.95 2.98
N PHE A 142 -13.35 12.16 3.27
CA PHE A 142 -12.82 12.02 4.63
C PHE A 142 -13.04 13.27 5.51
N LYS A 143 -13.33 14.41 4.89
CA LYS A 143 -13.52 15.69 5.60
C LYS A 143 -14.96 15.88 6.08
N LYS A 144 -15.95 15.51 5.24
CA LYS A 144 -17.37 15.76 5.50
C LYS A 144 -17.87 15.03 6.75
N ASP A 145 -17.57 13.74 6.84
CA ASP A 145 -18.02 12.89 7.96
C ASP A 145 -17.37 13.28 9.30
N TYR A 146 -16.15 13.83 9.26
CA TYR A 146 -15.48 14.33 10.46
C TYR A 146 -16.18 15.59 11.01
N GLN A 147 -16.47 16.56 10.13
CA GLN A 147 -17.08 17.84 10.53
C GLN A 147 -18.52 17.72 11.02
N GLU A 148 -19.34 16.89 10.36
CA GLU A 148 -20.73 16.67 10.80
C GLU A 148 -20.80 16.08 12.20
N THR A 149 -19.83 15.25 12.58
CA THR A 149 -19.84 14.67 13.93
C THR A 149 -19.35 15.63 15.00
N THR A 150 -18.27 16.39 14.76
CA THR A 150 -17.79 17.35 15.76
C THR A 150 -18.88 18.35 16.15
N LYS A 151 -19.76 18.73 15.21
CA LYS A 151 -20.89 19.62 15.49
C LYS A 151 -22.00 18.97 16.32
N SER A 152 -22.26 17.66 16.19
CA SER A 152 -23.27 16.97 17.01
C SER A 152 -22.82 16.82 18.46
N ASP A 153 -21.53 16.58 18.68
CA ASP A 153 -20.97 16.37 20.02
C ASP A 153 -20.90 17.68 20.83
N GLU A 154 -20.61 18.82 20.18
CA GLU A 154 -20.70 20.14 20.82
C GLU A 154 -22.13 20.57 21.16
N GLN A 155 -23.14 20.14 20.41
CA GLN A 155 -24.54 20.48 20.66
C GLN A 155 -25.19 19.64 21.76
N THR A 156 -24.54 18.56 22.21
CA THR A 156 -25.05 17.63 23.22
C THR A 156 -24.29 17.69 24.56
N ALA A 157 -23.26 18.54 24.65
CA ALA A 157 -22.49 18.84 25.87
C ALA A 157 -22.95 20.15 26.51
#